data_AF-A0A951DKD7-F1
#
_entry.id   AF-A0A951DKD7-F1
#
_cell.length_a   1.000
_cell.length_b   1.000
_cell.length_c   1.000
_cell.angle_alpha   90.00
_cell.angle_beta   90.00
_cell.angle_gamma   90.00
#
_symmetry.space_group_name_H-M   'P 1'
#
loop_
_entity.id
_entity.type
_entity.pdbx_description
1 polymer ?
#
loop_
_entity_poly.entity_id
_entity_poly.type
_entity_poly.pdbx_seq_one_letter_code
_entity_poly.pdbx_strand_id
1 'polypeptide(L)'
;MGTKVVCPVCWTWADLGSRTTCRRCRTPLVLADGRRVDEVAALTGVAPGSPIADGAYAAAAPQWVRERAPAAPAAGGTVDWVGLARWITIGYGILLVAAMLVVGVVFRHITVTLLDPHTGQLTATTLNLGPAFTIAALVVGAVMALCAWLTQYAAARVLFLLADVLGIFASLTNLSSVIQPGPAGIAGVLSLLVDVLYGGVLAMSLVARSRGRS
;
A
#
# COMPACT_ATOMS: atom_id res chain seq x y z
N MET A 1 2.41 4.96 28.97
CA MET A 1 3.67 4.29 28.57
C MET A 1 4.60 5.41 28.15
N GLY A 2 5.69 5.63 28.88
CA GLY A 2 6.51 6.84 28.72
C GLY A 2 7.12 6.95 27.32
N THR A 3 7.08 8.16 26.76
CA THR A 3 7.74 8.50 25.49
C THR A 3 9.23 8.21 25.58
N LYS A 4 9.80 7.47 24.60
CA LYS A 4 11.24 7.19 24.57
C LYS A 4 11.99 8.34 23.89
N VAL A 5 13.08 8.79 24.51
CA VAL A 5 13.97 9.83 23.99
C VAL A 5 15.39 9.32 23.85
N VAL A 6 16.13 9.85 22.88
CA VAL A 6 17.50 9.47 22.56
C VAL A 6 18.46 10.64 22.78
N CYS A 7 19.64 10.35 23.31
CA CYS A 7 20.75 11.30 23.28
C CYS A 7 21.54 11.11 21.97
N PRO A 8 21.69 12.13 21.11
CA PRO A 8 22.38 11.98 19.82
C PRO A 8 23.89 11.80 19.95
N VAL A 9 24.47 12.18 21.10
CA VAL A 9 25.92 12.05 21.36
C VAL A 9 26.26 10.75 22.05
N CYS A 10 25.45 10.32 23.02
CA CYS A 10 25.70 9.09 23.78
C CYS A 10 24.98 7.86 23.23
N TRP A 11 24.05 8.05 22.28
CA TRP A 11 23.20 6.98 21.73
C TRP A 11 22.45 6.14 22.78
N THR A 12 22.17 6.74 23.93
CA THR A 12 21.42 6.10 25.02
C THR A 12 19.95 6.47 24.95
N TRP A 13 19.10 5.45 25.02
CA TRP A 13 17.65 5.59 25.12
C TRP A 13 17.22 5.72 26.59
N ALA A 14 16.33 6.66 26.87
CA ALA A 14 15.75 6.86 28.20
C ALA A 14 14.25 7.18 28.09
N ASP A 15 13.52 6.93 29.17
CA ASP A 15 12.13 7.39 29.29
C ASP A 15 12.08 8.90 29.52
N LEU A 16 11.17 9.57 28.81
CA LEU A 16 10.92 11.00 28.93
C LEU A 16 10.28 11.28 30.30
N GLY A 17 11.12 11.71 31.23
CA GLY A 17 10.70 12.22 32.53
C GLY A 17 10.72 13.75 32.58
N SER A 18 11.08 14.32 33.73
CA SER A 18 11.23 15.77 33.94
C SER A 18 12.47 16.41 33.30
N ARG A 19 13.22 15.68 32.45
CA ARG A 19 14.54 16.12 31.97
C ARG A 19 14.55 16.31 30.47
N THR A 20 15.05 17.47 30.03
CA THR A 20 15.22 17.83 28.62
C THR A 20 16.65 17.59 28.11
N THR A 21 17.61 17.28 28.99
CA THR A 21 19.03 17.09 28.66
C THR A 21 19.58 15.75 29.16
N CYS A 22 20.54 15.18 28.43
CA CYS A 22 21.20 13.92 28.80
C CYS A 22 22.01 14.05 30.09
N ARG A 23 21.94 13.05 30.98
CA ARG A 23 22.67 13.02 32.26
C ARG A 23 24.19 12.96 32.09
N ARG A 24 24.68 12.39 30.99
CA ARG A 24 26.11 12.10 30.77
C ARG A 24 26.83 13.24 30.04
N CYS A 25 26.27 13.72 28.94
CA CYS A 25 26.92 14.71 28.08
C CYS A 25 26.22 16.08 28.08
N ARG A 26 25.12 16.25 28.83
CA ARG A 26 24.28 17.47 28.89
C ARG A 26 23.70 17.94 27.56
N THR A 27 23.88 17.17 26.48
CA THR A 27 23.26 17.45 25.18
C THR A 27 21.73 17.38 25.28
N PRO A 28 20.98 18.25 24.59
CA PRO A 28 19.53 18.16 24.52
C PRO A 28 19.09 16.79 23.99
N LEU A 29 18.08 16.23 24.65
CA LEU A 29 17.46 14.97 24.26
C LEU A 29 16.61 15.18 23.01
N VAL A 30 16.51 14.15 22.19
CA VAL A 30 15.79 14.16 20.92
C VAL A 30 14.68 13.12 20.97
N LEU A 31 13.50 13.47 20.49
CA LEU A 31 12.37 12.56 20.34
C LEU A 31 12.59 11.60 19.16
N ALA A 32 11.82 10.52 19.10
CA ALA A 32 11.86 9.57 17.98
C ALA A 32 11.54 10.21 16.61
N ASP A 33 10.90 11.38 16.60
CA ASP A 33 10.59 12.17 15.41
C ASP A 33 11.71 13.14 14.99
N GLY A 34 12.83 13.16 15.72
CA GLY A 34 13.99 14.00 15.43
C GLY A 34 13.96 15.41 16.05
N ARG A 35 12.89 15.79 16.76
CA ARG A 35 12.79 17.10 17.42
C ARG A 35 13.51 17.12 18.77
N ARG A 36 14.05 18.28 19.17
CA ARG A 36 14.66 18.43 20.50
C ARG A 36 13.59 18.67 21.57
N VAL A 37 13.76 18.04 22.72
CA VAL A 37 12.77 18.07 23.82
C VAL A 37 12.62 19.49 24.41
N ASP A 38 13.70 20.25 24.49
CA ASP A 38 13.74 21.64 24.98
C ASP A 38 12.96 22.61 24.08
N GLU A 39 13.07 22.47 22.76
CA GLU A 39 12.31 23.27 21.80
C GLU A 39 10.80 23.04 21.94
N VAL A 40 10.38 21.78 22.11
CA VAL A 40 8.96 21.44 22.27
C VAL A 40 8.42 21.84 23.66
N ALA A 41 9.24 21.74 24.70
CA ALA A 41 8.88 22.23 26.03
C ALA A 41 8.66 23.75 26.04
N ALA A 42 9.51 24.50 25.34
CA ALA A 42 9.36 25.96 25.19
C ALA A 42 8.07 26.33 24.44
N LEU A 43 7.71 25.58 23.39
CA LEU A 43 6.50 25.81 22.60
C LEU A 43 5.20 25.48 23.34
N THR A 44 5.25 24.59 24.34
CA THR A 44 4.08 24.16 25.11
C THR A 44 3.82 25.02 26.34
N GLY A 45 4.68 26.00 26.64
CA GLY A 45 4.56 26.84 27.82
C GLY A 45 4.72 26.07 29.14
N VAL A 46 5.24 24.85 29.09
CA VAL A 46 5.41 24.01 30.27
C VAL A 46 6.76 24.34 30.92
N ALA A 47 6.73 24.63 32.23
CA ALA A 47 7.92 24.98 32.98
C ALA A 47 8.99 23.87 32.89
N PRO A 48 10.28 24.24 32.74
CA PRO A 48 11.38 23.26 32.69
C PRO A 48 11.36 22.41 33.97
N GLY A 49 11.20 21.09 33.83
CA GLY A 49 11.14 20.17 34.97
C GLY A 49 9.75 19.59 35.29
N SER A 50 8.70 20.06 34.62
CA SER A 50 7.36 19.49 34.81
C SER A 50 7.21 18.16 34.07
N PRO A 51 6.57 17.12 34.65
CA PRO A 51 6.22 15.93 33.90
C PRO A 51 5.19 16.31 32.83
N ILE A 52 5.60 16.27 31.58
CA ILE A 52 4.72 16.56 30.45
C ILE A 52 4.04 15.24 30.05
N ALA A 53 2.71 15.23 30.07
CA ALA A 53 1.93 14.08 29.62
C ALA A 53 2.25 13.76 28.15
N ASP A 54 2.41 12.48 27.83
CA ASP A 54 2.86 11.97 26.51
C ASP A 54 2.09 12.61 25.31
N GLY A 55 0.83 13.02 25.50
CA GLY A 55 0.00 13.67 24.47
C GLY A 55 0.32 15.14 24.16
N ALA A 56 0.99 15.88 25.06
CA ALA A 56 1.24 17.31 24.87
C ALA A 56 2.35 17.59 23.83
N TYR A 57 3.35 16.71 23.73
CA TYR A 57 4.40 16.80 22.70
C TYR A 57 3.90 16.51 21.28
N ALA A 58 2.83 15.70 21.16
CA ALA A 58 2.16 15.42 19.90
C ALA A 58 1.25 16.59 19.46
N ALA A 59 0.56 17.22 20.42
CA ALA A 59 -0.36 18.33 20.16
C ALA A 59 0.35 19.64 19.75
N ALA A 60 1.60 19.84 20.17
CA ALA A 60 2.39 21.06 19.94
C ALA A 60 3.03 21.17 18.54
N ALA A 61 2.87 20.16 17.67
CA ALA A 61 3.48 20.20 16.34
C ALA A 61 2.73 21.16 15.40
N PRO A 62 3.45 22.00 14.61
CA PRO A 62 2.86 22.77 13.52
C PRO A 62 2.05 21.87 12.58
N GLN A 63 0.92 22.36 12.06
CA GLN A 63 -0.03 21.56 11.27
C GLN A 63 0.64 20.87 10.05
N TRP A 64 1.56 21.58 9.38
CA TRP A 64 2.31 21.06 8.22
C TRP A 64 3.34 19.96 8.57
N VAL A 65 3.71 19.81 9.84
CA VAL A 65 4.55 18.70 10.34
C VAL A 65 3.67 17.50 10.71
N ARG A 66 2.49 17.73 11.30
CA ARG A 66 1.49 16.67 11.55
C ARG A 66 1.04 15.95 10.28
N GLU A 67 0.99 16.67 9.16
CA GLU A 67 0.63 16.12 7.85
C GLU A 67 1.76 15.31 7.18
N ARG A 68 3.02 15.55 7.56
CA ARG A 68 4.21 14.86 7.00
C ARG A 68 4.84 13.84 7.93
N ALA A 69 4.53 13.88 9.23
CA ALA A 69 4.99 12.88 10.17
C ALA A 69 4.42 11.53 9.71
N PRO A 70 5.25 10.48 9.54
CA PRO A 70 4.71 9.14 9.43
C PRO A 70 3.85 8.95 10.67
N ALA A 71 2.58 8.60 10.48
CA ALA A 71 1.65 8.38 11.58
C ALA A 71 2.38 7.50 12.60
N ALA A 72 2.60 8.01 13.80
CA ALA A 72 3.17 7.21 14.87
C ALA A 72 2.35 5.92 14.91
N PRO A 73 2.99 4.73 14.89
CA PRO A 73 2.25 3.49 14.92
C PRO A 73 1.32 3.57 16.13
N ALA A 74 0.01 3.58 15.85
CA ALA A 74 -0.99 3.72 16.89
C ALA A 74 -0.71 2.59 17.89
N ALA A 75 -0.26 2.97 19.09
CA ALA A 75 -0.06 2.07 20.20
C ALA A 75 -1.46 1.64 20.68
N GLY A 76 -2.07 0.72 19.92
CA GLY A 76 -3.46 0.33 19.99
C GLY A 76 -3.87 -0.17 18.61
N GLY A 77 -3.95 -1.50 18.45
CA GLY A 77 -4.11 -2.23 17.18
C GLY A 77 -5.33 -1.83 16.36
N THR A 78 -5.23 -0.69 15.69
CA THR A 78 -6.11 -0.30 14.60
C THR A 78 -5.41 -0.68 13.30
N VAL A 79 -6.04 -1.54 12.52
CA VAL A 79 -5.52 -1.97 11.22
C VAL A 79 -5.39 -0.73 10.33
N ASP A 80 -4.19 -0.47 9.79
CA ASP A 80 -4.00 0.53 8.76
C ASP A 80 -4.64 0.03 7.45
N TRP A 81 -5.92 0.33 7.29
CA TRP A 81 -6.71 -0.08 6.12
C TRP A 81 -6.18 0.49 4.80
N VAL A 82 -5.50 1.66 4.85
CA VAL A 82 -4.90 2.26 3.64
C VAL A 82 -3.63 1.51 3.28
N GLY A 83 -2.77 1.25 4.27
CA GLY A 83 -1.60 0.40 4.10
C GLY A 83 -1.96 -1.00 3.62
N LEU A 84 -3.03 -1.59 4.17
CA LEU A 84 -3.53 -2.90 3.76
C LEU A 84 -4.06 -2.90 2.33
N ALA A 85 -4.87 -1.90 1.94
CA ALA A 85 -5.35 -1.76 0.56
C ALA A 85 -4.17 -1.70 -0.42
N ARG A 86 -3.16 -0.87 -0.10
CA ARG A 86 -1.95 -0.72 -0.92
C ARG A 86 -1.17 -2.03 -1.03
N TRP A 87 -1.02 -2.77 0.07
CA TRP A 87 -0.34 -4.05 0.09
C TRP A 87 -1.04 -5.10 -0.78
N ILE A 88 -2.38 -5.16 -0.72
CA ILE A 88 -3.17 -6.07 -1.56
C ILE A 88 -2.99 -5.70 -3.04
N THR A 89 -3.06 -4.42 -3.42
CA THR A 89 -2.84 -3.98 -4.80
C THR A 89 -1.45 -4.36 -5.32
N ILE A 90 -0.41 -4.18 -4.50
CA ILE A 90 0.98 -4.57 -4.85
C ILE A 90 1.08 -6.08 -5.01
N GLY A 91 0.58 -6.85 -4.04
CA GLY A 91 0.62 -8.31 -4.07
C GLY A 91 -0.09 -8.89 -5.29
N TYR A 92 -1.28 -8.37 -5.61
CA TYR A 92 -2.01 -8.77 -6.81
C TYR A 92 -1.24 -8.42 -8.09
N GLY A 93 -0.66 -7.21 -8.16
CA GLY A 93 0.17 -6.81 -9.30
C GLY A 93 1.38 -7.72 -9.52
N ILE A 94 2.08 -8.10 -8.45
CA ILE A 94 3.22 -9.02 -8.52
C ILE A 94 2.77 -10.40 -9.03
N LEU A 95 1.68 -10.95 -8.49
CA LEU A 95 1.14 -12.24 -8.91
C LEU A 95 0.75 -12.22 -10.40
N LEU A 96 0.11 -11.15 -10.86
CA LEU A 96 -0.31 -11.00 -12.25
C LEU A 96 0.90 -10.93 -13.20
N VAL A 97 1.91 -10.13 -12.85
CA VAL A 97 3.16 -10.03 -13.61
C VAL A 97 3.87 -11.38 -13.66
N ALA A 98 3.99 -12.07 -12.52
CA ALA A 98 4.58 -13.39 -12.45
C ALA A 98 3.83 -14.41 -13.33
N ALA A 99 2.50 -14.41 -13.27
CA ALA A 99 1.67 -15.27 -14.11
C ALA A 99 1.90 -15.01 -15.61
N MET A 100 1.94 -13.74 -16.05
CA MET A 100 2.22 -13.41 -17.45
C MET A 100 3.62 -13.87 -17.89
N LEU A 101 4.63 -13.72 -17.04
CA LEU A 101 5.98 -14.17 -17.34
C LEU A 101 6.04 -15.70 -17.43
N VAL A 102 5.40 -16.43 -16.52
CA VAL A 102 5.30 -17.89 -16.58
C VAL A 102 4.61 -18.33 -17.87
N VAL A 103 3.49 -17.72 -18.24
CA VAL A 103 2.79 -18.01 -19.50
C VAL A 103 3.69 -17.73 -20.71
N GLY A 104 4.42 -16.61 -20.73
CA GLY A 104 5.35 -16.28 -21.81
C GLY A 104 6.55 -17.24 -21.94
N VAL A 105 6.97 -17.85 -20.83
CA VAL A 105 8.03 -18.89 -20.83
C VAL A 105 7.48 -20.25 -21.28
N VAL A 106 6.29 -20.62 -20.82
CA VAL A 106 5.64 -21.91 -21.15
C VAL A 106 5.17 -21.93 -22.61
N PHE A 107 4.53 -20.86 -23.08
CA PHE A 107 3.99 -20.74 -24.44
C PHE A 107 4.88 -19.85 -25.30
N ARG A 108 6.15 -20.25 -25.44
CA ARG A 108 7.16 -19.41 -26.09
C ARG A 108 6.96 -19.23 -27.60
N HIS A 109 6.35 -20.21 -28.27
CA HIS A 109 6.24 -20.25 -29.73
C HIS A 109 4.84 -20.63 -30.18
N ILE A 110 4.31 -19.89 -31.17
CA ILE A 110 3.14 -20.30 -31.94
C ILE A 110 3.55 -20.41 -33.40
N THR A 111 3.22 -21.55 -34.02
CA THR A 111 3.29 -21.76 -35.46
C THR A 111 1.98 -21.32 -36.09
N VAL A 112 2.03 -20.28 -36.93
CA VAL A 112 0.91 -19.88 -37.78
C VAL A 112 1.26 -20.15 -39.23
N THR A 113 0.31 -20.69 -39.99
CA THR A 113 0.44 -20.85 -41.43
C THR A 113 -0.04 -19.56 -42.09
N LEU A 114 0.89 -18.83 -42.70
CA LEU A 114 0.61 -17.61 -43.43
C LEU A 114 0.66 -17.92 -44.93
N LEU A 115 -0.34 -17.47 -45.67
CA LEU A 115 -0.33 -17.50 -47.12
C LEU A 115 0.63 -16.40 -47.59
N ASP A 116 1.69 -16.78 -48.28
CA ASP A 116 2.60 -15.83 -48.90
C ASP A 116 1.91 -15.22 -50.14
N PRO A 117 1.63 -13.90 -50.14
CA PRO A 117 0.89 -13.24 -51.20
C PRO A 117 1.66 -13.20 -52.54
N HIS A 118 2.97 -13.44 -52.54
CA HIS A 118 3.79 -13.44 -53.76
C HIS A 118 3.96 -14.82 -54.39
N THR A 119 3.90 -15.89 -53.60
CA THR A 119 4.12 -17.26 -54.07
C THR A 119 2.87 -18.13 -54.02
N GLY A 120 1.81 -17.69 -53.34
CA GLY A 120 0.56 -18.46 -53.17
C GLY A 120 0.74 -19.72 -52.32
N GLN A 121 1.91 -19.91 -51.70
CA GLN A 121 2.20 -21.07 -50.87
C GLN A 121 1.90 -20.78 -49.39
N LEU A 122 1.49 -21.81 -48.67
CA LEU A 122 1.30 -21.76 -47.22
C LEU A 122 2.64 -22.00 -46.53
N THR A 123 3.23 -20.94 -45.99
CA THR A 123 4.48 -21.02 -45.22
C THR A 123 4.19 -21.01 -43.73
N ALA A 124 4.70 -22.02 -43.02
CA ALA A 124 4.61 -22.06 -41.55
C ALA A 124 5.63 -21.09 -40.95
N THR A 125 5.16 -20.06 -40.26
CA THR A 125 6.00 -19.09 -39.56
C THR A 125 5.88 -19.29 -38.05
N THR A 126 7.03 -19.44 -37.38
CA THR A 126 7.13 -19.53 -35.92
C THR A 126 7.30 -18.13 -35.32
N LEU A 127 6.31 -17.67 -34.56
CA LEU A 127 6.38 -16.41 -33.82
C LEU A 127 6.83 -16.68 -32.37
N ASN A 128 7.81 -15.92 -31.89
CA ASN A 128 8.25 -15.96 -30.50
C ASN A 128 7.43 -14.98 -29.66
N LEU A 129 6.61 -15.52 -28.77
CA LEU A 129 5.71 -14.75 -27.91
C LEU A 129 6.39 -14.24 -26.64
N GLY A 130 7.54 -14.80 -26.27
CA GLY A 130 8.25 -14.45 -25.04
C GLY A 130 8.42 -12.94 -24.85
N PRO A 131 8.99 -12.21 -25.85
CA PRO A 131 9.13 -10.75 -25.77
C PRO A 131 7.80 -10.01 -25.59
N ALA A 132 6.74 -10.43 -26.28
CA ALA A 132 5.44 -9.80 -26.19
C ALA A 132 4.85 -9.92 -24.77
N PHE A 133 4.94 -11.10 -24.15
CA PHE A 133 4.52 -11.31 -22.77
C PHE A 133 5.38 -10.53 -21.77
N THR A 134 6.70 -10.42 -21.99
CA THR A 134 7.57 -9.61 -21.14
C THR A 134 7.20 -8.12 -21.20
N ILE A 135 6.97 -7.58 -22.40
CA ILE A 135 6.55 -6.19 -22.57
C ILE A 135 5.20 -5.96 -21.90
N ALA A 136 4.23 -6.85 -22.14
CA ALA A 136 2.90 -6.75 -21.53
C ALA A 136 2.98 -6.81 -19.99
N ALA A 137 3.80 -7.70 -19.44
CA ALA A 137 4.02 -7.80 -18.00
C ALA A 137 4.63 -6.53 -17.40
N LEU A 138 5.58 -5.87 -18.10
CA LEU A 138 6.14 -4.60 -17.66
C LEU A 138 5.10 -3.47 -17.66
N VAL A 139 4.29 -3.38 -18.71
CA VAL A 139 3.21 -2.39 -18.82
C VAL A 139 2.19 -2.59 -17.70
N VAL A 140 1.72 -3.82 -17.51
CA VAL A 140 0.78 -4.17 -16.44
C VAL A 140 1.39 -3.88 -15.06
N GLY A 141 2.66 -4.23 -14.85
CA GLY A 141 3.37 -3.93 -13.60
C GLY A 141 3.45 -2.43 -13.32
N ALA A 142 3.74 -1.61 -14.33
CA ALA A 142 3.78 -0.15 -14.20
C ALA A 142 2.39 0.43 -13.87
N VAL A 143 1.33 -0.05 -14.53
CA VAL A 143 -0.05 0.35 -14.23
C VAL A 143 -0.44 -0.03 -12.81
N MET A 144 -0.11 -1.25 -12.37
CA MET A 144 -0.40 -1.70 -11.00
C MET A 144 0.38 -0.92 -9.95
N ALA A 145 1.64 -0.55 -10.24
CA ALA A 145 2.43 0.32 -9.37
C ALA A 145 1.83 1.73 -9.27
N LEU A 146 1.32 2.27 -10.39
CA LEU A 146 0.59 3.53 -10.41
C LEU A 146 -0.70 3.45 -9.59
N CYS A 147 -1.49 2.38 -9.75
CA CYS A 147 -2.69 2.15 -8.94
C CYS A 147 -2.36 2.05 -7.45
N ALA A 148 -1.32 1.28 -7.10
CA ALA A 148 -0.83 1.17 -5.73
C ALA A 148 -0.40 2.52 -5.16
N TRP A 149 0.25 3.38 -5.97
CA TRP A 149 0.60 4.74 -5.56
C TRP A 149 -0.64 5.64 -5.39
N LEU A 150 -1.64 5.50 -6.26
CA LEU A 150 -2.87 6.28 -6.21
C LEU A 150 -3.75 5.96 -4.98
N THR A 151 -3.59 4.79 -4.36
CA THR A 151 -4.37 4.40 -3.15
C THR A 151 -4.27 5.39 -1.99
N GLN A 152 -3.22 6.22 -1.92
CA GLN A 152 -3.10 7.28 -0.91
C GLN A 152 -4.25 8.33 -1.02
N TYR A 153 -4.74 8.60 -2.23
CA TYR A 153 -5.81 9.56 -2.49
C TYR A 153 -7.19 8.93 -2.24
N ALA A 154 -8.09 9.67 -1.57
CA ALA A 154 -9.45 9.17 -1.31
C ALA A 154 -10.26 9.02 -2.60
N ALA A 155 -10.15 9.98 -3.53
CA ALA A 155 -10.86 9.95 -4.80
C ALA A 155 -10.51 8.69 -5.61
N ALA A 156 -9.21 8.33 -5.67
CA ALA A 156 -8.77 7.11 -6.34
C ALA A 156 -9.38 5.85 -5.72
N ARG A 157 -9.43 5.77 -4.38
CA ARG A 157 -10.05 4.62 -3.69
C ARG A 157 -11.55 4.50 -3.95
N VAL A 158 -12.26 5.63 -4.07
CA VAL A 158 -13.67 5.63 -4.48
C VAL A 158 -13.81 5.11 -5.90
N LEU A 159 -12.95 5.55 -6.84
CA LEU A 159 -12.96 5.06 -8.22
C LEU A 159 -12.65 3.56 -8.29
N PHE A 160 -11.67 3.07 -7.52
CA PHE A 160 -11.36 1.64 -7.44
C PHE A 160 -12.52 0.84 -6.84
N LEU A 161 -13.18 1.36 -5.81
CA LEU A 161 -14.36 0.71 -5.23
C LEU A 161 -15.52 0.67 -6.22
N LEU A 162 -15.75 1.74 -7.00
CA LEU A 162 -16.77 1.74 -8.05
C LEU A 162 -16.45 0.73 -9.15
N ALA A 163 -15.20 0.67 -9.60
CA ALA A 163 -14.76 -0.32 -10.59
C ALA A 163 -14.90 -1.75 -10.07
N ASP A 164 -14.55 -1.99 -8.80
CA ASP A 164 -14.68 -3.27 -8.12
C ASP A 164 -16.16 -3.70 -8.01
N VAL A 165 -17.05 -2.80 -7.59
CA VAL A 165 -18.49 -3.04 -7.55
C VAL A 165 -19.05 -3.38 -8.95
N LEU A 166 -18.63 -2.67 -9.99
CA LEU A 166 -19.02 -2.98 -11.37
C LEU A 166 -18.51 -4.38 -11.80
N GLY A 167 -17.30 -4.75 -11.39
CA GLY A 167 -16.73 -6.08 -11.61
C GLY A 167 -17.54 -7.17 -10.92
N ILE A 168 -17.93 -6.96 -9.65
CA ILE A 168 -18.81 -7.86 -8.91
C ILE A 168 -20.15 -8.02 -9.63
N PHE A 169 -20.78 -6.92 -10.05
CA PHE A 169 -22.03 -6.98 -10.83
C PHE A 169 -21.86 -7.76 -12.14
N ALA A 170 -20.77 -7.53 -12.88
CA ALA A 170 -20.49 -8.27 -14.11
C ALA A 170 -20.32 -9.78 -13.86
N SER A 171 -19.62 -10.16 -12.79
CA SER A 171 -19.45 -11.55 -12.37
C SER A 171 -20.77 -12.18 -11.93
N LEU A 172 -21.62 -11.43 -11.22
CA LEU A 172 -22.96 -11.88 -10.83
C LEU A 172 -23.87 -12.06 -12.04
N THR A 173 -23.83 -11.16 -13.04
CA THR A 173 -24.63 -11.32 -14.27
C THR A 173 -24.21 -12.56 -15.08
N ASN A 174 -22.98 -13.02 -14.91
CA ASN A 174 -22.44 -14.22 -15.55
C ASN A 174 -22.26 -15.38 -14.55
N LEU A 175 -23.11 -15.45 -13.51
CA LEU A 175 -23.05 -16.47 -12.46
C LEU A 175 -23.03 -17.91 -13.01
N SER A 176 -23.68 -18.14 -14.15
CA SER A 176 -23.69 -19.45 -14.84
C SER A 176 -22.32 -19.91 -15.30
N SER A 177 -21.43 -19.01 -15.74
CA SER A 177 -20.03 -19.35 -16.07
C SER A 177 -19.15 -19.44 -14.83
N VAL A 178 -19.51 -18.75 -13.75
CA VAL A 178 -18.77 -18.75 -12.48
C VAL A 178 -18.98 -20.06 -11.71
N ILE A 179 -20.16 -20.68 -11.78
CA ILE A 179 -20.49 -21.91 -11.01
C ILE A 179 -20.20 -23.20 -11.82
N GLN A 180 -19.56 -23.11 -12.99
CA GLN A 180 -19.25 -24.29 -13.80
C GLN A 180 -18.31 -25.26 -13.06
N PRO A 181 -18.61 -26.58 -13.06
CA PRO A 181 -17.71 -27.56 -12.48
C PRO A 181 -16.41 -27.62 -13.28
N GLY A 182 -15.28 -27.40 -12.60
CA GLY A 182 -13.95 -27.41 -13.20
C GLY A 182 -13.04 -26.28 -12.70
N PRO A 183 -11.78 -26.24 -13.14
CA PRO A 183 -10.81 -25.24 -12.70
C PRO A 183 -11.22 -23.81 -13.03
N ALA A 184 -11.96 -23.61 -14.13
CA ALA A 184 -12.46 -22.30 -14.54
C ALA A 184 -13.51 -21.74 -13.57
N GLY A 185 -14.46 -22.55 -13.10
CA GLY A 185 -15.44 -22.11 -12.11
C GLY A 185 -14.83 -21.86 -10.74
N ILE A 186 -13.86 -22.70 -10.31
CA ILE A 186 -13.11 -22.46 -9.06
C ILE A 186 -12.38 -21.11 -9.13
N ALA A 187 -11.71 -20.81 -10.25
CA ALA A 187 -11.06 -19.52 -10.45
C ALA A 187 -12.06 -18.35 -10.43
N GLY A 188 -13.24 -18.54 -11.04
CA GLY A 188 -14.31 -17.54 -11.01
C GLY A 188 -14.82 -17.25 -9.60
N VAL A 189 -15.10 -18.28 -8.80
CA VAL A 189 -15.55 -18.13 -7.41
C VAL A 189 -14.46 -17.48 -6.54
N LEU A 190 -13.20 -17.89 -6.71
CA LEU A 190 -12.07 -17.28 -6.00
C LEU A 190 -11.90 -15.81 -6.38
N SER A 191 -12.02 -15.46 -7.66
CA SER A 191 -11.99 -14.07 -8.12
C SER A 191 -13.07 -13.25 -7.45
N LEU A 192 -14.32 -13.73 -7.45
CA LEU A 192 -15.44 -13.05 -6.81
C LEU A 192 -15.19 -12.84 -5.30
N LEU A 193 -14.65 -13.84 -4.62
CA LEU A 193 -14.33 -13.75 -3.20
C LEU A 193 -13.22 -12.73 -2.94
N VAL A 194 -12.19 -12.68 -3.79
CA VAL A 194 -11.12 -11.67 -3.73
C VAL A 194 -11.67 -10.27 -3.95
N ASP A 195 -12.55 -10.08 -4.95
CA ASP A 195 -13.18 -8.79 -5.24
C ASP A 195 -13.99 -8.30 -4.03
N VAL A 196 -14.85 -9.16 -3.45
CA VAL A 196 -15.64 -8.81 -2.25
C VAL A 196 -14.75 -8.43 -1.06
N LEU A 197 -13.67 -9.18 -0.82
CA LEU A 197 -12.73 -8.89 0.26
C LEU A 197 -12.00 -7.56 0.01
N TYR A 198 -11.55 -7.32 -1.22
CA TYR A 198 -10.84 -6.10 -1.59
C TYR A 198 -11.74 -4.86 -1.52
N GLY A 199 -12.97 -4.95 -2.04
CA GLY A 199 -14.00 -3.91 -1.89
C GLY A 199 -14.30 -3.60 -0.42
N GLY A 200 -14.35 -4.63 0.43
CA GLY A 200 -14.48 -4.47 1.89
C GLY A 200 -13.33 -3.67 2.51
N VAL A 201 -12.08 -3.98 2.13
CA VAL A 201 -10.89 -3.24 2.59
C VAL A 201 -10.93 -1.78 2.10
N LEU A 202 -11.30 -1.55 0.85
CA LEU A 202 -11.44 -0.20 0.29
C LEU A 202 -12.51 0.61 1.02
N ALA A 203 -13.68 0.03 1.29
CA ALA A 203 -14.75 0.67 2.04
C ALA A 203 -14.30 1.04 3.46
N MET A 204 -13.66 0.12 4.18
CA MET A 204 -13.13 0.38 5.52
C MET A 204 -12.05 1.47 5.52
N SER A 205 -11.22 1.53 4.46
CA SER A 205 -10.22 2.59 4.30
C SER A 205 -10.84 4.00 4.18
N LEU A 206 -12.06 4.10 3.65
CA LEU A 206 -12.79 5.36 3.52
C LEU A 206 -13.48 5.74 4.84
N VAL A 207 -14.11 4.77 5.52
CA VAL A 207 -14.77 4.96 6.81
C VAL A 207 -13.77 5.35 7.91
N ALA A 208 -12.58 4.72 7.93
CA ALA A 208 -11.54 5.07 8.89
C ALA A 208 -11.06 6.52 8.73
N ARG A 209 -11.03 7.04 7.49
CA ARG A 209 -10.63 8.42 7.20
C ARG A 209 -11.69 9.45 7.59
N SER A 210 -12.98 9.14 7.45
CA SER A 210 -14.05 10.05 7.84
C SER A 210 -14.12 10.25 9.36
N ARG A 211 -13.90 9.18 10.13
CA ARG A 211 -13.86 9.23 11.61
C ARG A 211 -12.68 10.01 12.18
N GLY A 212 -11.60 10.19 11.43
CA GLY A 212 -10.44 10.99 11.86
C GLY A 212 -10.58 12.50 11.63
N ARG A 213 -11.67 12.97 11.00
CA ARG A 213 -11.93 14.40 10.72
C ARG A 213 -13.01 15.03 11.60
N SER A 214 -13.73 14.23 12.39
CA SER A 214 -14.70 14.67 13.41
C SER A 214 -14.03 14.88 14.74
#